data_AF-A0A562MR49-F1
#
_entry.id   AF-A0A562MR49-F1
#
_cell.length_a   1.000
_cell.length_b   1.000
_cell.length_c   1.000
_cell.angle_alpha   90.00
_cell.angle_beta   90.00
_cell.angle_gamma   90.00
#
_symmetry.space_group_name_H-M   'P 1'
#
loop_
_entity.id
_entity.type
_entity.pdbx_description
1 polymer ?
#
loop_
_entity_poly.entity_id
_entity_poly.type
_entity_poly.pdbx_seq_one_letter_code
_entity_poly.pdbx_strand_id
1 'polypeptide(L)'
;MVGERLVGVDSRLNPVPMLAKNWEPVNNKIDGWVFKLRRGVEFHNGKSLTAKDVVFTLNRLRDPASQSPLRVLLEHISDITENDPHTLRFTLSRPDADFPPLLAQDRFYIFPDRGLLDL
;
A
#
# COMPACT_ATOMS: atom_id res chain seq x y z
N MET A 1 18.56 3.58 -1.80
CA MET A 1 17.40 3.18 -2.65
C MET A 1 16.36 4.27 -2.51
N VAL A 2 15.91 4.87 -3.61
CA VAL A 2 14.85 5.88 -3.61
C VAL A 2 13.55 5.15 -3.94
N GLY A 3 12.48 5.43 -3.21
CA GLY A 3 11.18 4.82 -3.40
C GLY A 3 10.11 5.61 -2.67
N GLU A 4 8.87 5.47 -3.11
CA GLU A 4 7.72 6.16 -2.53
C GLU A 4 6.75 5.18 -1.85
N ARG A 5 5.97 5.70 -0.91
CA ARG A 5 4.97 4.97 -0.11
C ARG A 5 3.56 5.36 -0.55
N LEU A 6 2.54 4.63 -0.11
CA LEU A 6 1.15 5.05 -0.34
C LEU A 6 0.84 6.37 0.38
N VAL A 7 1.32 6.49 1.62
CA VAL A 7 1.07 7.64 2.50
C VAL A 7 2.40 8.29 2.85
N GLY A 8 2.42 9.62 2.86
CA GLY A 8 3.53 10.44 3.32
C GLY A 8 3.27 11.00 4.72
N VAL A 9 4.26 11.69 5.27
CA VAL A 9 4.09 12.50 6.48
C VAL A 9 4.54 13.93 6.19
N ASP A 10 3.79 14.92 6.70
CA ASP A 10 4.20 16.32 6.64
C ASP A 10 5.19 16.68 7.77
N SER A 11 5.63 17.93 7.81
CA SER A 11 6.53 18.46 8.86
C SER A 11 5.97 18.40 10.28
N ARG A 12 4.67 18.13 10.44
CA ARG A 12 3.97 18.00 11.72
C ARG A 12 3.57 16.55 12.01
N LEU A 13 4.10 15.60 11.25
CA LEU A 13 3.81 14.16 11.35
C LEU A 13 2.36 13.79 11.02
N ASN A 14 1.61 14.65 10.32
CA ASN A 14 0.29 14.28 9.84
C ASN A 14 0.41 13.37 8.59
N PRO A 15 -0.42 12.34 8.47
CA PRO A 15 -0.49 11.55 7.25
C PRO A 15 -0.98 12.41 6.09
N VAL A 16 -0.27 12.37 4.96
CA VAL A 16 -0.59 13.14 3.75
C VAL A 16 -0.52 12.26 2.50
N PRO A 17 -1.21 12.64 1.40
CA PRO A 17 -1.12 11.91 0.14
C PRO A 17 0.31 11.77 -0.40
N MET A 18 0.69 10.56 -0.82
CA MET A 18 1.91 10.27 -1.58
C MET A 18 1.53 9.50 -2.85
N LEU A 19 1.86 8.22 -3.02
CA LEU A 19 1.39 7.44 -4.18
C LEU A 19 -0.13 7.27 -4.19
N ALA A 20 -0.76 7.20 -3.01
CA ALA A 20 -2.20 7.34 -2.88
C ALA A 20 -2.56 8.82 -2.82
N LYS A 21 -3.52 9.24 -3.66
CA LYS A 21 -4.05 10.61 -3.66
C LYS A 21 -5.08 10.85 -2.56
N ASN A 22 -5.75 9.79 -2.09
CA ASN A 22 -6.63 9.78 -0.92
C ASN A 22 -6.92 8.35 -0.47
N TRP A 23 -7.51 8.25 0.72
CA TRP A 23 -8.09 7.03 1.27
C TRP A 23 -9.33 7.36 2.11
N GLU A 24 -10.25 6.40 2.22
CA GLU A 24 -11.49 6.55 2.98
C GLU A 24 -11.93 5.22 3.61
N PRO A 25 -12.55 5.23 4.80
CA PRO A 25 -13.11 4.03 5.41
C PRO A 25 -14.27 3.49 4.57
N VAL A 26 -14.40 2.16 4.49
CA VAL A 26 -15.51 1.51 3.78
C VAL A 26 -16.78 1.62 4.63
N ASN A 27 -17.85 2.19 4.08
CA ASN A 27 -19.15 2.33 4.78
C ASN A 27 -19.03 2.98 6.17
N ASN A 28 -18.11 3.94 6.34
CA ASN A 28 -17.78 4.58 7.63
C ASN A 28 -17.28 3.61 8.72
N LYS A 29 -16.79 2.43 8.35
CA LYS A 29 -16.16 1.47 9.25
C LYS A 29 -14.66 1.41 9.00
N ILE A 30 -13.89 1.39 10.08
CA ILE A 30 -12.41 1.33 10.04
C ILE A 30 -11.87 -0.12 10.00
N ASP A 31 -12.74 -1.09 9.68
CA ASP A 31 -12.37 -2.48 9.36
C ASP A 31 -12.10 -2.68 7.85
N GLY A 32 -12.22 -1.63 7.05
CA GLY A 32 -11.84 -1.62 5.64
C GLY A 32 -11.55 -0.23 5.12
N TRP A 33 -10.64 -0.14 4.16
CA TRP A 33 -10.16 1.13 3.61
C TRP A 33 -10.08 1.08 2.09
N VAL A 34 -10.56 2.11 1.41
CA VAL A 34 -10.37 2.29 -0.03
C VAL A 34 -9.27 3.30 -0.26
N PHE A 35 -8.26 2.94 -1.05
CA PHE A 35 -7.17 3.82 -1.47
C PHE A 35 -7.27 4.10 -2.96
N LYS A 36 -7.13 5.37 -3.35
CA LYS A 36 -7.07 5.78 -4.76
C LYS A 36 -5.64 6.20 -5.09
N LEU A 37 -5.03 5.57 -6.08
CA LEU A 37 -3.68 5.87 -6.54
C LEU A 37 -3.64 7.11 -7.43
N ARG A 38 -2.49 7.78 -7.46
CA ARG A 38 -2.18 8.79 -8.48
C ARG A 38 -2.07 8.13 -9.85
N ARG A 39 -2.49 8.85 -10.88
CA ARG A 39 -2.37 8.43 -12.29
C ARG A 39 -1.08 9.02 -12.88
N GLY A 40 -0.52 8.34 -13.87
CA GLY A 40 0.69 8.81 -14.58
C GLY A 40 1.97 8.74 -13.75
N VAL A 41 1.97 7.98 -12.64
CA VAL A 41 3.19 7.66 -11.90
C VAL A 41 3.88 6.50 -12.59
N GLU A 42 5.19 6.63 -12.79
CA GLU A 42 6.02 5.60 -13.38
C GLU A 42 7.15 5.21 -12.43
N PHE A 43 7.48 3.92 -12.41
CA PHE A 43 8.70 3.43 -11.81
C PHE A 43 9.92 3.88 -12.64
N HIS A 44 11.10 3.82 -12.05
CA HIS A 44 12.35 4.18 -12.73
C HIS A 44 12.65 3.37 -14.01
N ASN A 45 11.99 2.23 -14.21
CA ASN A 45 12.09 1.42 -15.41
C ASN A 45 11.03 1.76 -16.49
N GLY A 46 10.26 2.83 -16.30
CA GLY A 46 9.20 3.27 -17.22
C GLY A 46 7.87 2.51 -17.10
N LYS A 47 7.77 1.50 -16.23
CA LYS A 47 6.48 0.82 -15.97
C LYS A 47 5.55 1.77 -15.22
N SER A 48 4.30 1.90 -15.68
CA SER A 48 3.28 2.65 -14.93
C SER A 48 2.91 1.95 -13.64
N LEU A 49 2.75 2.72 -12.56
CA LEU A 49 2.22 2.25 -11.28
C LEU A 49 0.75 1.84 -11.40
N THR A 50 0.42 0.69 -10.85
CA THR A 50 -0.95 0.18 -10.74
C THR A 50 -1.23 -0.42 -9.37
N ALA A 51 -2.49 -0.72 -9.11
CA ALA A 51 -2.96 -1.45 -7.93
C ALA A 51 -2.19 -2.78 -7.71
N LYS A 52 -1.83 -3.48 -8.79
CA LYS A 52 -1.08 -4.74 -8.76
C LYS A 52 0.26 -4.64 -8.05
N ASP A 53 0.97 -3.54 -8.28
CA ASP A 53 2.27 -3.28 -7.67
C ASP A 53 2.18 -3.15 -6.15
N VAL A 54 1.11 -2.52 -5.69
CA VAL A 54 0.82 -2.35 -4.27
C VAL A 54 0.44 -3.68 -3.64
N VAL A 55 -0.44 -4.45 -4.29
CA VAL A 55 -0.84 -5.79 -3.84
C VAL A 55 0.37 -6.71 -3.77
N PHE A 56 1.17 -6.78 -4.83
CA PHE A 56 2.40 -7.56 -4.87
C PHE A 56 3.33 -7.20 -3.71
N THR A 57 3.61 -5.91 -3.53
CA THR A 57 4.51 -5.42 -2.49
C THR A 57 4.02 -5.79 -1.09
N LEU A 58 2.76 -5.47 -0.77
CA LEU A 58 2.22 -5.68 0.58
C LEU A 58 2.02 -7.17 0.87
N ASN A 59 1.65 -7.98 -0.12
CA ASN A 59 1.61 -9.43 0.01
C ASN A 59 2.99 -10.01 0.31
N ARG A 60 4.03 -9.57 -0.41
CA ARG A 60 5.41 -9.99 -0.12
C ARG A 60 5.87 -9.61 1.29
N LEU A 61 5.47 -8.43 1.78
CA LEU A 61 5.82 -7.98 3.13
C LEU A 61 5.08 -8.73 4.24
N ARG A 62 3.85 -9.19 3.98
CA ARG A 62 3.02 -9.91 4.96
C ARG A 62 3.07 -11.44 4.86
N ASP A 63 3.75 -11.97 3.83
CA ASP A 63 3.94 -13.41 3.65
C ASP A 63 4.63 -14.01 4.90
N PRO A 64 4.07 -15.08 5.51
CA PRO A 64 4.69 -15.79 6.63
C PRO A 64 6.10 -16.31 6.36
N ALA A 65 6.43 -16.62 5.11
CA ALA A 65 7.77 -17.04 4.68
C ALA A 65 8.73 -15.86 4.51
N SER A 66 8.23 -14.61 4.49
CA SER A 66 9.09 -13.43 4.40
C SER A 66 9.84 -13.19 5.72
N GLN A 67 11.12 -12.82 5.62
CA GLN A 67 11.91 -12.31 6.75
C GLN A 67 11.68 -10.82 6.98
N SER A 68 10.53 -10.29 6.55
CA SER A 68 10.22 -8.86 6.66
C SER A 68 9.90 -8.50 8.12
N PRO A 69 10.61 -7.52 8.73
CA PRO A 69 10.25 -7.04 10.05
C PRO A 69 8.90 -6.31 10.07
N LEU A 70 8.38 -5.91 8.90
CA LEU A 70 7.08 -5.23 8.76
C LEU A 70 5.90 -6.21 8.77
N ARG A 71 6.15 -7.53 8.73
CA ARG A 71 5.09 -8.54 8.65
C ARG A 71 4.05 -8.39 9.76
N VAL A 72 4.52 -8.19 11.00
CA VAL A 72 3.64 -8.02 12.18
C VAL A 72 2.72 -6.81 12.06
N LEU A 73 3.16 -5.76 11.36
CA LEU A 73 2.35 -4.56 11.14
C LEU A 73 1.21 -4.81 10.15
N LEU A 74 1.38 -5.77 9.24
CA LEU A 74 0.43 -6.10 8.18
C LEU A 74 -0.41 -7.36 8.49
N GLU A 75 -0.21 -8.00 9.65
CA GLU A 75 -0.80 -9.31 9.96
C GLU A 75 -2.33 -9.31 9.99
N HIS A 76 -2.92 -8.15 10.31
CA HIS A 76 -4.36 -7.98 10.41
C HIS A 76 -5.02 -7.56 9.09
N ILE A 77 -4.25 -7.39 8.00
CA ILE A 77 -4.83 -7.29 6.67
C ILE A 77 -5.32 -8.69 6.28
N SER A 78 -6.63 -8.87 6.16
CA SER A 78 -7.21 -10.14 5.71
C SER A 78 -7.23 -10.23 4.19
N ASP A 79 -7.47 -9.12 3.49
CA ASP A 79 -7.52 -9.08 2.03
C ASP A 79 -7.07 -7.73 1.45
N ILE A 80 -6.52 -7.77 0.23
CA ILE A 80 -6.24 -6.58 -0.58
C ILE A 80 -6.83 -6.82 -1.97
N THR A 81 -7.99 -6.25 -2.24
CA THR A 81 -8.68 -6.35 -3.52
C THR A 81 -8.28 -5.20 -4.44
N GLU A 82 -7.91 -5.53 -5.67
CA GLU A 82 -7.78 -4.57 -6.77
C GLU A 82 -9.17 -4.34 -7.36
N ASN A 83 -9.79 -3.19 -7.09
CA ASN A 83 -11.08 -2.86 -7.70
C ASN A 83 -10.90 -2.42 -9.16
N ASP A 84 -9.84 -1.64 -9.42
CA ASP A 84 -9.40 -1.20 -10.75
C ASP A 84 -7.90 -0.83 -10.71
N PRO A 85 -7.24 -0.51 -11.85
CA PRO A 85 -5.80 -0.24 -11.88
C PRO A 85 -5.31 0.87 -10.94
N HIS A 86 -6.19 1.75 -10.44
CA HIS A 86 -5.85 2.84 -9.53
C HIS A 86 -6.70 2.87 -8.26
N THR A 87 -7.43 1.79 -7.95
CA THR A 87 -8.26 1.71 -6.74
C THR A 87 -8.06 0.37 -6.05
N LEU A 88 -7.70 0.42 -4.77
CA LEU A 88 -7.47 -0.73 -3.91
C LEU A 88 -8.46 -0.70 -2.76
N ARG A 89 -8.95 -1.87 -2.35
CA ARG A 89 -9.71 -2.04 -1.11
C ARG A 89 -8.94 -2.97 -0.19
N PHE A 90 -8.65 -2.48 1.00
CA PHE A 90 -8.14 -3.26 2.12
C PHE A 90 -9.29 -3.75 2.97
N THR A 91 -9.24 -5.02 3.35
CA THR A 91 -10.10 -5.60 4.39
C THR A 91 -9.20 -5.98 5.56
N LEU A 92 -9.62 -5.60 6.77
CA LEU A 92 -8.90 -5.85 8.01
C LEU A 92 -9.66 -6.88 8.85
N SER A 93 -8.94 -7.72 9.60
CA SER A 93 -9.53 -8.69 10.54
C SER A 93 -10.03 -8.04 11.83
N ARG A 94 -9.63 -6.80 12.10
CA ARG A 94 -10.09 -5.97 13.22
C ARG A 94 -10.15 -4.49 12.80
N PRO A 95 -11.03 -3.68 13.42
CA PRO A 95 -11.05 -2.23 13.24
C PRO A 95 -9.68 -1.59 13.55
N ASP A 96 -9.14 -0.77 12.65
CA ASP A 96 -7.87 -0.07 12.84
C ASP A 96 -7.92 1.33 12.16
N ALA A 97 -7.92 2.38 12.97
CA ALA A 97 -7.88 3.78 12.53
C ALA A 97 -6.48 4.21 12.07
N ASP A 98 -5.44 3.54 12.57
CA ASP A 98 -4.04 3.85 12.31
C ASP A 98 -3.51 3.11 11.06
N PHE A 99 -4.34 2.31 10.40
CA PHE A 99 -3.95 1.58 9.20
C PHE A 99 -3.44 2.50 8.07
N PRO A 100 -4.10 3.62 7.70
CA PRO A 100 -3.50 4.52 6.72
C PRO A 100 -2.17 5.17 7.13
N PRO A 101 -2.02 5.80 8.32
CA PRO A 101 -0.73 6.37 8.71
C PRO A 101 0.37 5.32 8.90
N LEU A 102 0.05 4.06 9.22
CA LEU A 102 1.00 2.95 9.24
C LEU A 102 1.75 2.80 7.91
N LEU A 103 1.06 2.98 6.78
CA LEU A 103 1.63 2.88 5.44
C LEU A 103 2.57 4.05 5.08
N ALA A 104 2.74 5.02 6.00
CA ALA A 104 3.73 6.08 5.88
C ALA A 104 5.09 5.75 6.51
N GLN A 105 5.20 4.62 7.23
CA GLN A 105 6.46 4.25 7.88
C GLN A 105 7.57 3.98 6.86
N ASP A 106 8.78 4.37 7.25
CA ASP A 106 9.99 4.08 6.49
C ASP A 106 10.13 2.56 6.30
N ARG A 107 10.28 2.14 5.04
CA ARG A 107 10.33 0.77 4.50
C ARG A 107 9.04 0.24 3.83
N PHE A 108 7.91 0.95 3.84
CA PHE A 108 6.73 0.60 3.00
C PHE A 108 6.84 1.09 1.54
N TYR A 109 8.03 1.03 0.95
CA TYR A 109 8.22 1.42 -0.45
C TYR A 109 7.46 0.48 -1.39
N ILE A 110 6.81 1.04 -2.40
CA ILE A 110 6.12 0.25 -3.43
C ILE A 110 7.12 -0.17 -4.50
N PHE A 111 7.12 -1.47 -4.81
CA PHE A 111 7.95 -2.07 -5.85
C PHE A 111 7.08 -2.45 -7.04
N PRO A 112 7.64 -2.43 -8.26
CA PRO A 112 6.94 -2.96 -9.42
C PRO A 112 6.63 -4.45 -9.18
N ASP A 113 5.40 -4.86 -9.47
CA ASP A 113 5.07 -6.27 -9.58
C ASP A 113 5.99 -6.91 -10.63
N ARG A 114 6.43 -8.15 -10.38
CA ARG A 114 7.29 -8.87 -11.31
C ARG A 114 6.50 -9.28 -12.55
N GLY A 115 6.22 -8.32 -13.42
CA GLY A 115 5.86 -8.57 -14.80
C GLY A 115 7.13 -8.76 -15.62
N LEU A 116 7.32 -9.97 -16.13
CA LEU A 116 8.16 -10.37 -17.28
C LEU A 116 9.61 -10.83 -17.13
N LEU A 117 10.27 -10.84 -15.97
CA LEU A 117 11.57 -11.53 -15.87
C LEU A 117 11.79 -12.13 -14.47
N ASP A 118 11.56 -13.42 -14.35
CA ASP A 118 12.43 -14.26 -13.53
C ASP A 118 13.81 -14.28 -14.20
N LEU A 119 14.81 -13.76 -13.49
CA LEU A 119 16.23 -14.03 -13.69
C LEU A 119 16.83 -14.43 -12.34
#